data_AF-A0A962A7A6-F1
#
_entry.id   AF-A0A962A7A6-F1
#
_cell.length_a   1.000
_cell.length_b   1.000
_cell.length_c   1.000
_cell.angle_alpha   90.00
_cell.angle_beta   90.00
_cell.angle_gamma   90.00
#
_symmetry.space_group_name_H-M   'P 1'
#
loop_
_entity.id
_entity.type
_entity.pdbx_description
1 polymer ?
#
loop_
_entity_poly.entity_id
_entity_poly.type
_entity_poly.pdbx_seq_one_letter_code
_entity_poly.pdbx_strand_id
1 'polypeptide(L)'
;MSLYNIQSTRKSTPLFEGEFASFQDCLEAAVQENRNLEYADLRLKNLRGINLDDARLTHADLSGANLTGANLSEARLLGANFTNAALFDACFAYSDLQHCIFEYSHFGGTDITGSNISFSHFAGISCYSLDFINASSMRGCTFKNAQGHTLKTSEPPVVILGLKHSPIVFTHEKIGSCAQRSNQSHSRLNCDETTAMT
;
A
#
# COMPACT_ATOMS: atom_id res chain seq x y z
N MET A 1 24.85 -12.72 -21.62
CA MET A 1 23.63 -11.89 -21.70
C MET A 1 22.58 -12.69 -22.43
N SER A 2 21.31 -12.50 -22.07
CA SER A 2 20.18 -13.17 -22.71
C SER A 2 19.28 -12.12 -23.34
N LEU A 3 18.58 -12.49 -24.41
CA LEU A 3 17.59 -11.62 -25.01
C LEU A 3 16.39 -11.50 -24.05
N TYR A 4 16.15 -10.29 -23.56
CA TYR A 4 14.99 -9.95 -22.76
C TYR A 4 14.11 -8.96 -23.52
N ASN A 5 12.81 -9.06 -23.31
CA ASN A 5 11.85 -8.13 -23.84
C ASN A 5 10.75 -7.82 -22.82
N ILE A 6 10.19 -6.62 -22.94
CA ILE A 6 9.07 -6.14 -22.16
C ILE A 6 7.85 -6.16 -23.07
N GLN A 7 6.91 -7.04 -22.77
CA GLN A 7 5.70 -7.22 -23.57
C GLN A 7 4.64 -6.20 -23.19
N SER A 8 3.70 -5.96 -24.10
CA SER A 8 2.49 -5.18 -23.83
C SER A 8 1.29 -6.10 -23.69
N THR A 9 0.38 -5.79 -22.77
CA THR A 9 -0.92 -6.48 -22.68
C THR A 9 -1.88 -6.11 -23.82
N ARG A 10 -1.55 -5.08 -24.63
CA ARG A 10 -2.38 -4.59 -25.73
C ARG A 10 -1.80 -4.76 -27.13
N LYS A 11 -0.48 -4.90 -27.25
CA LYS A 11 0.22 -4.97 -28.54
C LYS A 11 0.96 -6.29 -28.66
N SER A 12 1.01 -6.82 -29.88
CA SER A 12 1.80 -8.03 -30.18
C SER A 12 3.30 -7.77 -30.27
N THR A 13 3.73 -6.51 -30.38
CA THR A 13 5.15 -6.13 -30.44
C THR A 13 5.65 -5.73 -29.05
N PRO A 14 6.90 -6.10 -28.70
CA PRO A 14 7.50 -5.69 -27.44
C PRO A 14 7.65 -4.16 -27.37
N LEU A 15 7.52 -3.63 -26.16
CA LEU A 15 7.72 -2.21 -25.84
C LEU A 15 9.20 -1.83 -25.85
N PHE A 16 10.03 -2.79 -25.43
CA PHE A 16 11.47 -2.70 -25.35
C PHE A 16 12.08 -4.10 -25.40
N GLU A 17 13.25 -4.24 -26.02
CA GLU A 17 13.99 -5.50 -26.10
C GLU A 17 15.49 -5.24 -26.26
N GLY A 18 16.30 -6.19 -25.81
CA GLY A 18 17.75 -6.13 -25.93
C GLY A 18 18.46 -7.26 -25.19
N GLU A 19 19.79 -7.27 -25.29
CA GLU A 19 20.64 -8.24 -24.60
C GLU A 19 21.07 -7.69 -23.23
N PHE A 20 20.58 -8.31 -22.16
CA PHE A 20 20.84 -7.89 -20.78
C PHE A 20 21.29 -9.05 -19.91
N ALA A 21 21.81 -8.76 -18.72
CA ALA A 21 22.18 -9.79 -17.75
C ALA A 21 20.96 -10.37 -17.03
N SER A 22 19.93 -9.54 -16.78
CA SER A 22 18.66 -9.94 -16.18
C SER A 22 17.47 -9.16 -16.77
N PHE A 23 16.26 -9.60 -16.43
CA PHE A 23 15.03 -8.85 -16.76
C PHE A 23 14.97 -7.50 -16.03
N GLN A 24 15.51 -7.40 -14.80
CA GLN A 24 15.56 -6.14 -14.08
C GLN A 24 16.43 -5.12 -14.82
N ASP A 25 17.61 -5.51 -15.28
CA ASP A 25 18.49 -4.62 -16.06
C ASP A 25 17.82 -4.13 -17.35
N CYS A 26 17.08 -5.01 -18.04
CA CYS A 26 16.32 -4.66 -19.23
C CYS A 26 15.23 -3.61 -18.93
N LEU A 27 14.52 -3.78 -17.81
CA LEU A 27 13.47 -2.86 -17.39
C LEU A 27 14.04 -1.52 -16.90
N GLU A 28 15.12 -1.53 -16.13
CA GLU A 28 15.80 -0.30 -15.70
C GLU A 28 16.40 0.45 -16.89
N ALA A 29 17.00 -0.23 -17.87
CA ALA A 29 17.48 0.38 -19.09
C ALA A 29 16.33 1.04 -19.89
N ALA A 30 15.17 0.39 -19.97
CA ALA A 30 14.00 0.97 -20.61
C ALA A 30 13.54 2.26 -19.93
N VAL A 31 13.60 2.32 -18.59
CA VAL A 31 13.29 3.53 -17.82
C VAL A 31 14.34 4.62 -18.07
N GLN A 32 15.63 4.28 -18.04
CA GLN A 32 16.72 5.22 -18.32
C GLN A 32 16.66 5.82 -19.73
N GLU A 33 16.21 5.05 -20.72
CA GLU A 33 15.96 5.51 -22.09
C GLU A 33 14.62 6.28 -22.24
N ASN A 34 13.90 6.52 -21.14
CA ASN A 34 12.58 7.18 -21.10
C ASN A 34 11.57 6.52 -22.06
N ARG A 35 11.58 5.18 -22.10
CA ARG A 35 10.67 4.40 -22.95
C ARG A 35 9.24 4.47 -22.40
N ASN A 36 8.27 4.50 -23.33
CA ASN A 36 6.88 4.38 -22.94
C ASN A 36 6.56 2.91 -22.61
N LEU A 37 6.34 2.62 -21.33
CA LEU A 37 5.98 1.31 -20.81
C LEU A 37 4.48 1.19 -20.48
N GLU A 38 3.65 2.02 -21.13
CA GLU A 38 2.19 1.92 -21.08
C GLU A 38 1.73 0.51 -21.42
N TYR A 39 0.85 -0.05 -20.57
CA TYR A 39 0.36 -1.42 -20.70
C TYR A 39 1.45 -2.51 -20.64
N ALA A 40 2.61 -2.24 -20.01
CA ALA A 40 3.62 -3.26 -19.81
C ALA A 40 3.08 -4.46 -19.02
N ASP A 41 3.41 -5.66 -19.47
CA ASP A 41 3.13 -6.91 -18.77
C ASP A 41 4.31 -7.24 -17.84
N LEU A 42 4.13 -6.93 -16.56
CA LEU A 42 5.10 -7.14 -15.49
C LEU A 42 4.59 -8.15 -14.45
N ARG A 43 3.57 -8.94 -14.82
CA ARG A 43 2.92 -9.90 -13.93
C ARG A 43 3.89 -10.94 -13.41
N LEU A 44 3.76 -11.28 -12.13
CA LEU A 44 4.51 -12.33 -11.44
C LEU A 44 6.04 -12.17 -11.50
N LYS A 45 6.56 -11.01 -11.92
CA LYS A 45 8.00 -10.76 -12.01
C LYS A 45 8.57 -10.53 -10.62
N ASN A 46 9.79 -11.01 -10.41
CA ASN A 46 10.59 -10.62 -9.26
C ASN A 46 11.29 -9.28 -9.57
N LEU A 47 10.77 -8.21 -8.97
CA LEU A 47 11.22 -6.83 -9.14
C LEU A 47 11.68 -6.25 -7.79
N ARG A 48 12.16 -7.11 -6.89
CA ARG A 48 12.64 -6.68 -5.56
C ARG A 48 13.76 -5.66 -5.72
N GLY A 49 13.62 -4.52 -5.05
CA GLY A 49 14.63 -3.45 -5.03
C GLY A 49 14.85 -2.76 -6.37
N ILE A 50 14.00 -2.97 -7.38
CA ILE A 50 14.17 -2.35 -8.70
C ILE A 50 14.07 -0.83 -8.60
N ASN A 51 14.80 -0.12 -9.45
CA ASN A 51 14.63 1.32 -9.62
C ASN A 51 13.78 1.66 -10.85
N LEU A 52 12.57 2.19 -10.62
CA LEU A 52 11.59 2.63 -11.61
C LEU A 52 11.19 4.10 -11.34
N ASP A 53 12.12 4.93 -10.88
CA ASP A 53 11.89 6.36 -10.72
C ASP A 53 11.46 7.00 -12.05
N ASP A 54 10.46 7.88 -12.00
CA ASP A 54 9.86 8.56 -13.18
C ASP A 54 9.36 7.61 -14.30
N ALA A 55 9.16 6.32 -13.99
CA ALA A 55 8.78 5.33 -14.99
C ALA A 55 7.37 5.60 -15.55
N ARG A 56 7.21 5.43 -16.87
CA ARG A 56 5.95 5.61 -17.59
C ARG A 56 5.18 4.29 -17.68
N LEU A 57 4.46 3.94 -16.62
CA LEU A 57 3.79 2.65 -16.41
C LEU A 57 2.26 2.75 -16.37
N THR A 58 1.68 3.76 -17.02
CA THR A 58 0.23 3.94 -17.11
C THR A 58 -0.43 2.65 -17.62
N HIS A 59 -1.42 2.14 -16.88
CA HIS A 59 -2.11 0.88 -17.13
C HIS A 59 -1.23 -0.38 -17.22
N ALA A 60 -0.02 -0.37 -16.66
CA ALA A 60 0.80 -1.57 -16.55
C ALA A 60 0.15 -2.61 -15.64
N ASP A 61 0.39 -3.89 -15.95
CA ASP A 61 -0.06 -5.01 -15.13
C ASP A 61 1.11 -5.54 -14.29
N LEU A 62 1.08 -5.21 -13.00
CA LEU A 62 2.05 -5.61 -11.96
C LEU A 62 1.43 -6.66 -11.03
N SER A 63 0.35 -7.33 -11.46
CA SER A 63 -0.34 -8.30 -10.60
C SER A 63 0.57 -9.46 -10.20
N GLY A 64 0.58 -9.75 -8.90
CA GLY A 64 1.44 -10.76 -8.28
C GLY A 64 2.95 -10.48 -8.38
N ALA A 65 3.39 -9.30 -8.82
CA ALA A 65 4.79 -8.95 -8.85
C ALA A 65 5.35 -8.78 -7.42
N ASN A 66 6.63 -9.13 -7.24
CA ASN A 66 7.34 -8.82 -6.01
C ASN A 66 8.08 -7.49 -6.18
N LEU A 67 7.55 -6.42 -5.60
CA LEU A 67 8.11 -5.06 -5.61
C LEU A 67 8.66 -4.66 -4.24
N THR A 68 9.02 -5.63 -3.40
CA THR A 68 9.54 -5.34 -2.06
C THR A 68 10.78 -4.44 -2.16
N GLY A 69 10.77 -3.28 -1.51
CA GLY A 69 11.85 -2.31 -1.55
C GLY A 69 12.05 -1.60 -2.88
N ALA A 70 11.13 -1.74 -3.85
CA ALA A 70 11.24 -1.09 -5.15
C ALA A 70 11.06 0.42 -5.05
N ASN A 71 11.79 1.18 -5.86
CA ASN A 71 11.59 2.61 -6.00
C ASN A 71 10.72 2.90 -7.23
N LEU A 72 9.51 3.43 -7.02
CA LEU A 72 8.58 3.93 -8.04
C LEU A 72 8.21 5.40 -7.76
N SER A 73 9.13 6.16 -7.16
CA SER A 73 8.94 7.59 -6.94
C SER A 73 8.73 8.34 -8.25
N GLU A 74 7.82 9.31 -8.24
CA GLU A 74 7.44 10.15 -9.40
C GLU A 74 6.89 9.36 -10.61
N ALA A 75 6.73 8.05 -10.50
CA ALA A 75 6.26 7.21 -11.60
C ALA A 75 4.81 7.56 -12.00
N ARG A 76 4.53 7.41 -13.29
CA ARG A 76 3.18 7.58 -13.85
C ARG A 76 2.50 6.22 -13.89
N LEU A 77 1.61 5.96 -12.94
CA LEU A 77 1.01 4.65 -12.68
C LEU A 77 -0.52 4.67 -12.84
N LEU A 78 -1.09 5.71 -13.45
CA LEU A 78 -2.53 5.85 -13.68
C LEU A 78 -3.14 4.53 -14.17
N GLY A 79 -4.07 3.98 -13.39
CA GLY A 79 -4.81 2.77 -13.72
C GLY A 79 -3.98 1.48 -13.75
N ALA A 80 -2.81 1.45 -13.11
CA ALA A 80 -2.00 0.24 -12.99
C ALA A 80 -2.62 -0.79 -12.04
N ASN A 81 -2.34 -2.06 -12.31
CA ASN A 81 -2.86 -3.18 -11.54
C ASN A 81 -1.78 -3.78 -10.62
N PHE A 82 -1.98 -3.68 -9.31
CA PHE A 82 -1.12 -4.24 -8.26
C PHE A 82 -1.81 -5.38 -7.50
N THR A 83 -2.83 -6.01 -8.06
CA THR A 83 -3.54 -7.11 -7.39
C THR A 83 -2.57 -8.22 -6.98
N ASN A 84 -2.61 -8.66 -5.72
CA ASN A 84 -1.69 -9.63 -5.11
C ASN A 84 -0.19 -9.24 -5.13
N ALA A 85 0.17 -7.97 -5.41
CA ALA A 85 1.56 -7.56 -5.42
C ALA A 85 2.15 -7.46 -4.00
N ALA A 86 3.43 -7.77 -3.85
CA ALA A 86 4.17 -7.54 -2.61
C ALA A 86 4.82 -6.15 -2.65
N LEU A 87 4.36 -5.22 -1.80
CA LEU A 87 4.73 -3.80 -1.80
C LEU A 87 5.46 -3.38 -0.50
N PHE A 88 5.94 -4.34 0.29
CA PHE A 88 6.69 -4.04 1.52
C PHE A 88 7.88 -3.12 1.22
N ASP A 89 8.03 -2.04 1.98
CA ASP A 89 9.08 -1.03 1.86
C ASP A 89 9.22 -0.39 0.45
N ALA A 90 8.20 -0.52 -0.41
CA ALA A 90 8.23 0.12 -1.72
C ALA A 90 8.01 1.63 -1.60
N CYS A 91 8.66 2.41 -2.45
CA CYS A 91 8.50 3.86 -2.51
C CYS A 91 7.64 4.26 -3.72
N PHE A 92 6.53 4.92 -3.47
CA PHE A 92 5.66 5.52 -4.48
C PHE A 92 5.60 7.04 -4.34
N ALA A 93 6.52 7.67 -3.63
CA ALA A 93 6.44 9.10 -3.33
C ALA A 93 6.25 9.94 -4.60
N TYR A 94 5.31 10.88 -4.58
CA TYR A 94 4.95 11.81 -5.66
C TYR A 94 4.48 11.15 -6.96
N SER A 95 4.17 9.85 -6.95
CA SER A 95 3.63 9.15 -8.11
C SER A 95 2.15 9.44 -8.37
N ASP A 96 1.73 9.25 -9.62
CA ASP A 96 0.32 9.27 -10.02
C ASP A 96 -0.27 7.87 -9.94
N LEU A 97 -0.95 7.58 -8.83
CA LEU A 97 -1.59 6.29 -8.53
C LEU A 97 -3.11 6.35 -8.71
N GLN A 98 -3.64 7.27 -9.51
CA GLN A 98 -5.08 7.37 -9.72
C GLN A 98 -5.63 6.11 -10.39
N HIS A 99 -6.84 5.70 -10.03
CA HIS A 99 -7.53 4.52 -10.59
C HIS A 99 -6.76 3.19 -10.46
N CYS A 100 -5.76 3.12 -9.58
CA CYS A 100 -4.99 1.90 -9.38
C CYS A 100 -5.79 0.84 -8.62
N ILE A 101 -5.44 -0.42 -8.86
CA ILE A 101 -6.05 -1.57 -8.20
C ILE A 101 -5.01 -2.19 -7.26
N PHE A 102 -5.30 -2.20 -5.96
CA PHE A 102 -4.43 -2.74 -4.91
C PHE A 102 -5.11 -3.91 -4.19
N GLU A 103 -5.87 -4.72 -4.91
CA GLU A 103 -6.63 -5.79 -4.27
C GLU A 103 -5.69 -6.92 -3.81
N TYR A 104 -5.78 -7.31 -2.54
CA TYR A 104 -4.96 -8.34 -1.91
C TYR A 104 -3.44 -8.05 -1.94
N SER A 105 -3.05 -6.80 -2.17
CA SER A 105 -1.63 -6.43 -2.12
C SER A 105 -1.16 -6.28 -0.67
N HIS A 106 0.12 -6.51 -0.46
CA HIS A 106 0.75 -6.48 0.85
C HIS A 106 1.54 -5.20 1.04
N PHE A 107 1.01 -4.28 1.85
CA PHE A 107 1.64 -3.01 2.21
C PHE A 107 2.35 -3.12 3.55
N GLY A 108 3.53 -2.51 3.69
CA GLY A 108 4.17 -2.42 4.99
C GLY A 108 5.46 -1.66 4.87
N GLY A 109 5.52 -0.46 5.47
CA GLY A 109 6.63 0.47 5.24
C GLY A 109 6.57 1.16 3.87
N THR A 110 5.50 0.95 3.10
CA THR A 110 5.32 1.55 1.78
C THR A 110 5.15 3.07 1.90
N ASP A 111 5.97 3.84 1.18
CA ASP A 111 5.88 5.29 1.15
C ASP A 111 4.97 5.75 0.01
N ILE A 112 3.92 6.50 0.32
CA ILE A 112 2.97 7.10 -0.64
C ILE A 112 2.91 8.63 -0.50
N THR A 113 3.98 9.23 0.01
CA THR A 113 4.09 10.67 0.27
C THR A 113 3.94 11.48 -1.02
N GLY A 114 3.03 12.44 -1.05
CA GLY A 114 2.74 13.30 -2.20
C GLY A 114 1.97 12.61 -3.32
N SER A 115 1.74 11.30 -3.25
CA SER A 115 1.15 10.53 -4.34
C SER A 115 -0.35 10.78 -4.46
N ASN A 116 -0.86 10.81 -5.68
CA ASN A 116 -2.29 10.94 -5.93
C ASN A 116 -2.92 9.56 -6.04
N ILE A 117 -3.71 9.15 -5.04
CA ILE A 117 -4.35 7.82 -5.00
C ILE A 117 -5.85 7.87 -5.32
N SER A 118 -6.34 8.96 -5.93
CA SER A 118 -7.77 9.15 -6.18
C SER A 118 -8.36 8.02 -7.02
N PHE A 119 -9.58 7.60 -6.68
CA PHE A 119 -10.33 6.53 -7.35
C PHE A 119 -9.67 5.14 -7.30
N SER A 120 -8.66 4.96 -6.46
CA SER A 120 -7.99 3.67 -6.33
C SER A 120 -8.75 2.71 -5.43
N HIS A 121 -8.63 1.42 -5.75
CA HIS A 121 -9.36 0.34 -5.09
C HIS A 121 -8.44 -0.41 -4.14
N PHE A 122 -8.84 -0.49 -2.88
CA PHE A 122 -8.12 -1.21 -1.83
C PHE A 122 -9.05 -2.28 -1.26
N ALA A 123 -8.96 -3.52 -1.75
CA ALA A 123 -9.77 -4.63 -1.23
C ALA A 123 -8.88 -5.75 -0.71
N GLY A 124 -9.10 -6.28 0.50
CA GLY A 124 -8.33 -7.40 1.00
C GLY A 124 -6.85 -7.10 1.26
N ILE A 125 -6.47 -5.82 1.36
CA ILE A 125 -5.08 -5.41 1.60
C ILE A 125 -4.60 -5.90 2.97
N SER A 126 -3.35 -6.38 3.04
CA SER A 126 -2.68 -6.55 4.32
C SER A 126 -1.78 -5.36 4.56
N CYS A 127 -1.84 -4.77 5.76
CA CYS A 127 -0.96 -3.67 6.12
C CYS A 127 -0.51 -3.75 7.59
N TYR A 128 0.80 -3.61 7.81
CA TYR A 128 1.36 -3.47 9.17
C TYR A 128 1.66 -2.00 9.52
N SER A 129 1.99 -1.18 8.52
CA SER A 129 2.22 0.26 8.61
C SER A 129 2.00 0.88 7.24
N LEU A 130 0.89 1.58 7.05
CA LEU A 130 0.58 2.35 5.84
C LEU A 130 0.00 3.69 6.29
N ASP A 131 0.74 4.77 6.04
CA ASP A 131 0.35 6.11 6.43
C ASP A 131 -0.15 6.90 5.21
N PHE A 132 -1.41 7.34 5.28
CA PHE A 132 -2.04 8.14 4.23
C PHE A 132 -1.91 9.65 4.49
N ILE A 133 -1.29 10.08 5.59
CA ILE A 133 -1.20 11.50 5.98
C ILE A 133 -0.55 12.38 4.91
N ASN A 134 0.33 11.78 4.11
CA ASN A 134 1.08 12.47 3.08
C ASN A 134 0.51 12.28 1.67
N ALA A 135 -0.54 11.48 1.46
CA ALA A 135 -1.13 11.34 0.14
C ALA A 135 -1.74 12.68 -0.32
N SER A 136 -1.49 13.08 -1.57
CA SER A 136 -1.94 14.39 -2.08
C SER A 136 -3.43 14.43 -2.38
N SER A 137 -4.05 13.29 -2.70
CA SER A 137 -5.50 13.17 -2.85
C SER A 137 -5.97 11.72 -2.68
N MET A 138 -7.11 11.54 -2.00
CA MET A 138 -7.78 10.25 -1.75
C MET A 138 -9.23 10.24 -2.24
N ARG A 139 -9.60 11.15 -3.14
CA ARG A 139 -10.98 11.31 -3.59
C ARG A 139 -11.46 10.03 -4.27
N GLY A 140 -12.61 9.50 -3.85
CA GLY A 140 -13.25 8.37 -4.50
C GLY A 140 -12.55 7.02 -4.30
N CYS A 141 -11.56 6.92 -3.40
CA CYS A 141 -10.99 5.63 -3.03
C CYS A 141 -12.06 4.72 -2.41
N THR A 142 -11.92 3.42 -2.65
CA THR A 142 -12.77 2.40 -2.00
C THR A 142 -11.93 1.47 -1.14
N PHE A 143 -12.42 1.15 0.05
CA PHE A 143 -11.76 0.25 0.99
C PHE A 143 -12.71 -0.90 1.37
N LYS A 144 -12.28 -2.15 1.20
CA LYS A 144 -13.04 -3.34 1.59
C LYS A 144 -12.12 -4.39 2.24
N ASN A 145 -12.55 -5.03 3.32
CA ASN A 145 -11.83 -6.18 3.92
C ASN A 145 -10.33 -5.98 4.22
N ALA A 146 -9.90 -4.77 4.60
CA ALA A 146 -8.50 -4.52 4.98
C ALA A 146 -8.15 -5.18 6.32
N GLN A 147 -7.01 -5.87 6.41
CA GLN A 147 -6.52 -6.53 7.62
C GLN A 147 -5.19 -5.90 8.07
N GLY A 148 -5.04 -5.59 9.37
CA GLY A 148 -3.79 -5.07 9.92
C GLY A 148 -3.61 -5.33 11.42
N HIS A 149 -2.37 -5.51 11.86
CA HIS A 149 -1.98 -5.53 13.27
C HIS A 149 -1.15 -4.28 13.58
N THR A 150 -1.65 -3.45 14.50
CA THR A 150 -1.00 -2.22 14.94
C THR A 150 0.11 -2.52 15.95
N LEU A 151 1.38 -2.29 15.59
CA LEU A 151 2.48 -2.25 16.55
C LEU A 151 2.54 -0.87 17.21
N LYS A 152 2.40 -0.85 18.54
CA LYS A 152 2.37 0.35 19.37
C LYS A 152 3.70 1.11 19.29
N THR A 153 3.67 2.36 18.81
CA THR A 153 4.49 3.43 19.38
C THR A 153 3.54 4.38 20.13
N SER A 154 3.64 4.37 21.47
CA SER A 154 3.03 5.27 22.48
C SER A 154 1.59 5.82 22.29
N GLU A 155 0.63 4.97 21.91
CA GLU A 155 -0.86 5.00 22.12
C GLU A 155 -1.69 6.24 21.69
N PRO A 156 -2.98 6.10 21.22
CA PRO A 156 -3.88 4.93 21.18
C PRO A 156 -4.21 4.41 19.74
N PRO A 157 -4.81 3.21 19.53
CA PRO A 157 -4.90 2.57 18.21
C PRO A 157 -6.24 2.70 17.45
N VAL A 158 -6.12 2.52 16.12
CA VAL A 158 -7.12 2.34 15.03
C VAL A 158 -8.18 3.43 14.85
N VAL A 159 -7.74 4.55 14.29
CA VAL A 159 -8.61 5.49 13.56
C VAL A 159 -7.93 5.75 12.22
N ILE A 160 -8.62 5.51 11.10
CA ILE A 160 -8.30 6.25 9.86
C ILE A 160 -8.67 7.69 10.20
N LEU A 161 -7.70 8.45 10.70
CA LEU A 161 -7.91 9.84 11.08
C LEU A 161 -8.17 10.62 9.80
N GLY A 162 -9.47 10.81 9.52
CA GLY A 162 -9.93 11.86 8.63
C GLY A 162 -9.25 13.15 9.02
N LEU A 163 -8.62 13.79 8.03
CA LEU A 163 -7.94 15.06 8.14
C LEU A 163 -8.76 16.07 8.95
N LYS A 164 -8.04 17.07 9.46
CA LYS A 164 -8.41 18.29 10.19
C LYS A 164 -9.83 18.86 9.99
N HIS A 165 -10.60 18.48 8.96
CA HIS A 165 -11.97 18.95 8.74
C HIS A 165 -13.05 17.95 8.27
N SER A 166 -12.87 16.63 8.13
CA SER A 166 -14.02 15.71 7.91
C SER A 166 -13.72 14.21 8.11
N PRO A 167 -14.52 13.48 8.90
CA PRO A 167 -14.40 12.02 9.03
C PRO A 167 -14.94 11.28 7.79
N ILE A 168 -14.33 10.14 7.47
CA ILE A 168 -14.82 9.20 6.44
C ILE A 168 -15.96 8.38 7.03
N VAL A 169 -17.09 8.31 6.31
CA VAL A 169 -18.25 7.48 6.67
C VAL A 169 -18.09 6.10 6.01
N PHE A 170 -17.98 5.05 6.83
CA PHE A 170 -18.08 3.68 6.34
C PHE A 170 -19.54 3.35 6.04
N THR A 171 -19.91 3.29 4.77
CA THR A 171 -21.21 2.75 4.38
C THR A 171 -21.13 1.22 4.40
N HIS A 172 -21.82 0.63 5.38
CA HIS A 172 -22.12 -0.80 5.54
C HIS A 172 -21.08 -1.68 6.25
N GLU A 173 -20.92 -1.50 7.56
CA GLU A 173 -21.21 -2.54 8.57
C GLU A 173 -21.04 -1.96 9.98
N LYS A 174 -22.02 -2.22 10.84
CA LYS A 174 -22.09 -1.72 12.21
C LYS A 174 -21.19 -2.60 13.08
N ILE A 175 -19.93 -2.18 13.30
CA ILE A 175 -19.07 -2.87 14.27
C ILE A 175 -19.64 -2.59 15.67
N GLY A 176 -20.16 -3.64 16.30
CA GLY A 176 -20.84 -3.61 17.59
C GLY A 176 -19.97 -3.02 18.70
N SER A 177 -20.62 -2.26 19.58
CA SER A 177 -20.02 -1.64 20.76
C SER A 177 -19.38 -2.69 21.67
N CYS A 178 -18.06 -2.68 21.82
CA CYS A 178 -17.42 -3.37 22.94
C CYS A 178 -17.53 -2.46 24.17
N ALA A 179 -18.13 -3.01 25.22
CA ALA A 179 -18.59 -2.31 26.41
C ALA A 179 -17.51 -1.44 27.07
N GLN A 180 -17.93 -0.27 27.53
CA GLN A 180 -17.24 0.47 28.59
C GLN A 180 -17.10 -0.45 29.81
N ARG A 181 -15.90 -0.97 30.07
CA ARG A 181 -15.53 -1.31 31.44
C ARG A 181 -15.33 0.01 32.16
N SER A 182 -16.36 0.41 32.88
CA SER A 182 -16.33 1.49 33.85
C SER A 182 -15.21 1.25 34.85
N ASN A 183 -14.34 2.24 34.99
CA ASN A 183 -13.65 2.47 36.25
C ASN A 183 -14.71 2.74 37.32
N GLN A 184 -14.88 1.82 38.25
CA GLN A 184 -15.31 2.15 39.60
C GLN A 184 -14.38 1.47 40.60
N SER A 185 -13.68 2.35 41.33
CA SER A 185 -13.36 2.27 42.76
C SER A 185 -12.60 1.05 43.30
N HIS A 186 -11.36 1.33 43.70
CA HIS A 186 -10.85 1.04 45.04
C HIS A 186 -11.81 0.30 45.98
N SER A 187 -11.49 -0.94 46.32
CA SER A 187 -11.60 -1.41 47.70
C SER A 187 -10.55 -2.48 47.94
N ARG A 188 -9.74 -2.21 48.97
CA ARG A 188 -8.72 -3.08 49.50
C ARG A 188 -9.43 -4.27 50.16
N LEU A 189 -8.96 -5.48 49.86
CA LEU A 189 -9.10 -6.60 50.78
C LEU A 189 -8.22 -6.30 51.99
N ASN A 190 -8.79 -5.69 53.02
CA ASN A 190 -8.21 -5.74 54.36
C ASN A 190 -8.83 -6.93 55.08
N CYS A 191 -7.99 -7.92 55.36
CA CYS A 191 -8.18 -8.81 56.48
C CYS A 191 -8.12 -8.01 57.80
N ASP A 192 -8.67 -8.61 58.86
CA ASP A 192 -8.53 -8.25 60.27
C ASP A 192 -9.65 -7.39 60.88
N GLU A 193 -10.76 -8.07 61.22
CA GLU A 193 -11.55 -7.71 62.41
C GLU A 193 -11.19 -8.68 63.54
N THR A 194 -10.42 -8.19 64.53
CA THR A 194 -10.44 -8.71 65.90
C THR A 194 -10.26 -7.57 66.91
N THR A 195 -11.35 -7.34 67.66
CA THR A 195 -11.39 -6.98 69.09
C THR A 195 -11.03 -5.55 69.57
N ALA A 196 -12.03 -4.93 70.22
CA ALA A 196 -12.03 -4.44 71.62
C ALA A 196 -12.16 -2.92 71.88
N MET A 197 -13.04 -2.64 72.85
CA MET A 197 -13.17 -1.45 73.73
C MET A 197 -13.85 -0.24 73.05
N THR A 198 -14.99 0.29 73.54
CA THR A 198 -15.44 0.51 74.93
C THR A 198 -16.96 0.59 74.96
#